data_AF-A0A820DF83-F1
#
_entry.id   AF-A0A820DF83-F1
#
_cell.length_a   1.000
_cell.length_b   1.000
_cell.length_c   1.000
_cell.angle_alpha   90.00
_cell.angle_beta   90.00
_cell.angle_gamma   90.00
#
_symmetry.space_group_name_H-M   'P 1'
#
loop_
_entity.id
_entity.type
_entity.pdbx_description
1 polymer ?
#
loop_
_entity_poly.entity_id
_entity_poly.type
_entity_poly.pdbx_seq_one_letter_code
_entity_poly.pdbx_strand_id
1 'polypeptide(L)'
;MHLYRDGMIYGHSTGHGIGHFLSVHEGPQRIGSNYDPYERPLDDGMFLSDEPGFYKANDFGIRIENNMEVVMTNKSIYDNTQFLRFNTITLIPYEHSLIDASLLTIAQYNAINQYHRKVAAILEPLLKDDEAALKALRARTAKLELQPTMTSKSLNKASNTNNSFLIIFIVSYIILF
;
A
#
# COMPACT_ATOMS: atom_id res chain seq x y z
N MET A 1 10.14 -4.33 8.19
CA MET A 1 9.46 -3.50 9.22
C MET A 1 10.10 -2.14 9.21
N HIS A 2 9.41 -1.12 8.69
CA HIS A 2 9.97 0.22 8.52
C HIS A 2 9.78 1.08 9.77
N LEU A 3 8.52 1.30 10.22
CA LEU A 3 8.24 2.11 11.42
C LEU A 3 8.94 1.62 12.70
N TYR A 4 8.96 0.32 12.97
CA TYR A 4 9.57 -0.23 14.18
C TYR A 4 11.08 0.02 14.27
N ARG A 5 11.78 0.12 13.12
CA ARG A 5 13.23 0.42 13.11
C ARG A 5 13.52 1.81 13.67
N ASP A 6 12.56 2.71 13.57
CA ASP A 6 12.64 4.09 14.03
C ASP A 6 11.89 4.28 15.38
N GLY A 7 11.51 3.18 16.05
CA GLY A 7 10.78 3.23 17.31
C GLY A 7 9.33 3.71 17.20
N MET A 8 8.75 3.71 15.99
CA MET A 8 7.38 4.16 15.73
C MET A 8 6.42 2.98 15.62
N ILE A 9 5.17 3.16 16.07
CA ILE A 9 4.08 2.18 16.00
C ILE A 9 2.76 2.88 15.64
N TYR A 10 1.75 2.13 15.20
CA TYR A 10 0.36 2.60 15.09
C TYR A 10 -0.56 1.78 16.00
N GLY A 11 -1.51 2.44 16.64
CA GLY A 11 -2.33 1.88 17.72
C GLY A 11 -3.55 1.05 17.27
N HIS A 12 -3.56 0.54 16.04
CA HIS A 12 -4.66 -0.24 15.49
C HIS A 12 -4.16 -1.47 14.70
N SER A 13 -5.07 -2.36 14.32
CA SER A 13 -4.78 -3.52 13.46
C SER A 13 -4.28 -3.07 12.09
N THR A 14 -3.47 -3.89 11.42
CA THR A 14 -3.04 -3.65 10.03
C THR A 14 -4.19 -3.88 9.04
N GLY A 15 -5.18 -4.68 9.39
CA GLY A 15 -6.37 -4.85 8.57
C GLY A 15 -7.44 -5.71 9.23
N HIS A 16 -8.62 -5.70 8.64
CA HIS A 16 -9.81 -6.44 9.06
C HIS A 16 -10.50 -7.06 7.84
N GLY A 17 -11.36 -8.06 8.06
CA GLY A 17 -12.18 -8.61 6.98
C GLY A 17 -13.28 -7.65 6.52
N ILE A 18 -13.75 -7.85 5.29
CA ILE A 18 -14.74 -7.00 4.63
C ILE A 18 -15.85 -7.88 4.05
N GLY A 19 -17.10 -7.59 4.44
CA GLY A 19 -18.27 -8.30 3.95
C GLY A 19 -18.76 -7.79 2.60
N HIS A 20 -19.25 -8.70 1.76
CA HIS A 20 -19.82 -8.35 0.46
C HIS A 20 -21.25 -7.81 0.61
N PHE A 21 -21.44 -6.49 0.43
CA PHE A 21 -22.72 -5.80 0.71
C PHE A 21 -23.19 -5.97 2.17
N LEU A 22 -22.24 -6.15 3.09
CA LEU A 22 -22.46 -6.35 4.53
C LEU A 22 -21.59 -5.38 5.33
N SER A 23 -21.06 -5.82 6.47
CA SER A 23 -20.28 -4.98 7.38
C SER A 23 -18.91 -4.64 6.77
N VAL A 24 -18.49 -3.38 6.91
CA VAL A 24 -17.14 -2.96 6.55
C VAL A 24 -16.08 -3.62 7.44
N HIS A 25 -16.43 -3.88 8.70
CA HIS A 25 -15.65 -4.70 9.62
C HIS A 25 -16.35 -6.06 9.79
N GLU A 26 -15.84 -7.09 9.13
CA GLU A 26 -16.38 -8.44 9.16
C GLU A 26 -15.31 -9.43 9.60
N GLY A 27 -15.59 -10.20 10.64
CA GLY A 27 -14.73 -11.30 11.07
C GLY A 27 -15.03 -12.60 10.31
N PRO A 28 -14.25 -13.67 10.54
CA PRO A 28 -13.22 -13.79 11.58
C PRO A 28 -11.80 -13.39 11.14
N GLN A 29 -11.57 -13.16 9.84
CA GLN A 29 -10.24 -12.86 9.33
C GLN A 29 -9.78 -11.43 9.69
N ARG A 30 -8.50 -11.30 10.08
CA ARG A 30 -7.90 -10.05 10.53
C ARG A 30 -6.39 -10.09 10.35
N ILE A 31 -5.76 -8.92 10.21
CA ILE A 31 -4.30 -8.77 10.29
C ILE A 31 -3.99 -7.80 11.43
N GLY A 32 -3.43 -8.28 12.53
CA GLY A 32 -3.00 -7.40 13.61
C GLY A 32 -2.14 -8.09 14.66
N SER A 33 -1.54 -7.28 15.53
CA SER A 33 -0.56 -7.72 16.52
C SER A 33 -1.19 -8.33 17.78
N ASN A 34 -2.42 -7.90 18.13
CA ASN A 34 -3.15 -8.43 19.28
C ASN A 34 -3.71 -9.82 18.96
N TYR A 35 -3.58 -10.74 19.93
CA TYR A 35 -4.19 -12.07 19.89
C TYR A 35 -5.72 -11.97 19.90
N ASP A 36 -6.38 -12.70 19.00
CA ASP A 36 -7.82 -12.89 18.98
C ASP A 36 -8.12 -14.40 18.99
N PRO A 37 -8.78 -14.95 20.03
CA PRO A 37 -9.05 -16.38 20.11
C PRO A 37 -9.99 -16.91 19.01
N TYR A 38 -10.66 -16.01 18.27
CA TYR A 38 -11.57 -16.36 17.19
C TYR A 38 -10.94 -16.18 15.81
N GLU A 39 -9.68 -15.72 15.72
CA GLU A 39 -9.00 -15.52 14.44
C GLU A 39 -8.88 -16.83 13.65
N ARG A 40 -9.02 -16.72 12.33
CA ARG A 40 -8.91 -17.86 11.42
C ARG A 40 -7.75 -17.64 10.44
N PRO A 41 -7.09 -18.73 10.00
CA PRO A 41 -6.13 -18.65 8.90
C PRO A 41 -6.78 -18.00 7.67
N LEU A 42 -5.98 -17.22 6.94
CA LEU A 42 -6.41 -16.68 5.65
C LEU A 42 -6.62 -17.83 4.66
N ASP A 43 -7.68 -17.74 3.86
CA ASP A 43 -8.03 -18.70 2.83
C ASP A 43 -8.45 -17.99 1.54
N ASP A 44 -8.41 -18.72 0.42
CA ASP A 44 -8.81 -18.24 -0.90
C ASP A 44 -10.23 -17.65 -0.88
N GLY A 45 -10.40 -16.49 -1.52
CA GLY A 45 -11.67 -15.77 -1.60
C GLY A 45 -11.98 -14.86 -0.40
N MET A 46 -11.16 -14.82 0.64
CA MET A 46 -11.32 -13.85 1.73
C MET A 46 -10.96 -12.42 1.28
N PHE A 47 -11.74 -11.43 1.72
CA PHE A 47 -11.46 -10.01 1.51
C PHE A 47 -11.06 -9.35 2.82
N LEU A 48 -10.01 -8.52 2.77
CA LEU A 48 -9.44 -7.79 3.91
C LEU A 48 -8.95 -6.39 3.51
N SER A 49 -8.88 -5.46 4.47
CA SER A 49 -8.08 -4.25 4.35
C SER A 49 -6.58 -4.52 4.58
N ASP A 50 -5.72 -3.68 4.02
CA ASP A 50 -4.31 -3.48 4.38
C ASP A 50 -4.08 -1.98 4.55
N GLU A 51 -3.98 -1.54 5.81
CA GLU A 51 -4.14 -0.15 6.23
C GLU A 51 -3.10 0.32 7.25
N PRO A 52 -1.78 0.10 7.05
CA PRO A 52 -0.78 0.64 7.97
C PRO A 52 -0.88 2.17 8.08
N GLY A 53 -0.60 2.68 9.27
CA GLY A 53 -0.63 4.13 9.54
C GLY A 53 0.47 4.62 10.46
N PHE A 54 0.52 5.93 10.64
CA PHE A 54 1.32 6.62 11.65
C PHE A 54 0.63 7.93 12.02
N TYR A 55 0.60 8.25 13.31
CA TYR A 55 -0.09 9.43 13.82
C TYR A 55 0.81 10.15 14.82
N LYS A 56 1.15 11.40 14.52
CA LYS A 56 1.89 12.28 15.40
C LYS A 56 0.92 13.23 16.10
N ALA A 57 0.81 13.09 17.42
CA ALA A 57 -0.12 13.87 18.22
C ALA A 57 0.06 15.39 17.99
N ASN A 58 -1.07 16.08 17.82
CA ASN A 58 -1.13 17.53 17.59
C ASN A 58 -0.39 18.04 16.33
N ASP A 59 -0.13 17.16 15.36
CA ASP A 59 0.57 17.51 14.12
C ASP A 59 -0.15 16.91 12.90
N PHE A 60 0.19 15.68 12.51
CA PHE A 60 -0.38 15.03 11.33
C PHE A 60 -0.59 13.52 11.52
N GLY A 61 -1.34 12.92 10.60
CA GLY A 61 -1.53 11.48 10.51
C GLY A 61 -1.53 11.03 9.06
N ILE A 62 -1.06 9.80 8.83
CA ILE A 62 -1.04 9.15 7.52
C ILE A 62 -1.57 7.73 7.70
N ARG A 63 -2.49 7.32 6.84
CA ARG A 63 -2.93 5.93 6.66
C ARG A 63 -3.02 5.66 5.17
N ILE A 64 -2.51 4.52 4.74
CA ILE A 64 -2.60 4.07 3.35
C ILE A 64 -3.35 2.75 3.38
N GLU A 65 -4.54 2.73 2.77
CA GLU A 65 -5.47 1.62 2.87
C GLU A 65 -5.86 1.08 1.48
N ASN A 66 -5.78 -0.24 1.33
CA ASN A 66 -6.32 -0.96 0.18
C ASN A 66 -7.19 -2.12 0.64
N ASN A 67 -8.26 -2.39 -0.12
CA ASN A 67 -8.97 -3.66 -0.04
C ASN A 67 -8.25 -4.69 -0.91
N MET A 68 -8.09 -5.89 -0.38
CA MET A 68 -7.39 -6.99 -1.01
C MET A 68 -8.21 -8.27 -0.91
N GLU A 69 -8.08 -9.09 -1.95
CA GLU A 69 -8.60 -10.45 -2.00
C GLU A 69 -7.43 -11.43 -1.79
N VAL A 70 -7.63 -12.43 -0.96
CA VAL A 70 -6.72 -13.57 -0.83
C VAL A 70 -6.98 -14.51 -2.00
N VAL A 71 -5.94 -14.80 -2.77
CA VAL A 71 -6.03 -15.69 -3.94
C VAL A 71 -4.90 -16.73 -3.93
N MET A 72 -5.19 -17.92 -4.45
CA MET A 72 -4.16 -18.94 -4.68
C MET A 72 -3.10 -18.47 -5.70
N THR A 73 -1.85 -18.80 -5.45
CA THR A 73 -0.77 -18.73 -6.45
C THR A 73 -0.79 -19.96 -7.37
N ASN A 74 0.11 -20.00 -8.35
CA ASN A 74 0.47 -21.28 -8.95
C ASN A 74 1.17 -22.15 -7.90
N LYS A 75 1.01 -23.49 -7.98
CA LYS A 75 1.74 -24.42 -7.14
C LYS A 75 3.25 -24.32 -7.39
N SER A 76 4.03 -24.51 -6.33
CA SER A 76 5.48 -24.56 -6.39
C SER A 76 5.94 -25.69 -7.32
N ILE A 77 6.90 -25.39 -8.19
CA ILE A 77 7.49 -26.37 -9.12
C ILE A 77 8.43 -27.36 -8.42
N TYR A 78 8.81 -27.10 -7.17
CA TYR A 78 9.78 -27.90 -6.43
C TYR A 78 9.13 -29.03 -5.64
N ASP A 79 7.97 -28.78 -5.04
CA ASP A 79 7.32 -29.66 -4.08
C ASP A 79 5.79 -29.69 -4.21
N ASN A 80 5.24 -29.02 -5.22
CA ASN A 80 3.80 -28.91 -5.46
C ASN A 80 3.01 -28.21 -4.34
N THR A 81 3.68 -27.49 -3.43
CA THR A 81 3.05 -26.71 -2.36
C THR A 81 2.21 -25.58 -2.95
N GLN A 82 1.00 -25.41 -2.44
CA GLN A 82 0.10 -24.31 -2.79
C GLN A 82 0.36 -23.13 -1.85
N PHE A 83 0.61 -21.94 -2.40
CA PHE A 83 0.73 -20.70 -1.64
C PHE A 83 -0.45 -19.77 -1.89
N LEU A 84 -0.62 -18.80 -0.99
CA LEU A 84 -1.58 -17.71 -1.11
C LEU A 84 -0.83 -16.41 -1.42
N ARG A 85 -1.52 -15.48 -2.08
CA ARG A 85 -1.09 -14.10 -2.27
C ARG A 85 -2.27 -13.16 -2.17
N PHE A 86 -2.00 -11.87 -2.08
CA PHE A 86 -3.03 -10.85 -2.19
C PHE A 86 -3.21 -10.37 -3.64
N ASN A 87 -4.45 -10.06 -3.99
CA ASN A 87 -4.85 -9.35 -5.18
C ASN A 87 -5.50 -8.02 -4.76
N THR A 88 -4.86 -6.89 -5.07
CA THR A 88 -5.39 -5.57 -4.72
C THR A 88 -6.63 -5.24 -5.53
N ILE A 89 -7.71 -4.91 -4.83
CA ILE A 89 -9.03 -4.56 -5.37
C ILE A 89 -9.19 -3.04 -5.48
N THR A 90 -8.71 -2.28 -4.48
CA THR A 90 -8.71 -0.81 -4.54
C THR A 90 -7.86 -0.32 -5.71
N LEU A 91 -8.42 0.60 -6.51
CA LEU A 91 -7.77 1.19 -7.68
C LEU A 91 -7.67 2.72 -7.53
N ILE A 92 -6.83 3.16 -6.60
CA ILE A 92 -6.59 4.58 -6.34
C ILE A 92 -5.07 4.79 -6.32
N PRO A 93 -4.50 5.68 -7.15
CA PRO A 93 -3.05 5.90 -7.14
C PRO A 93 -2.59 6.48 -5.80
N TYR A 94 -1.44 6.02 -5.30
CA TYR A 94 -0.74 6.70 -4.19
C TYR A 94 -0.37 8.15 -4.55
N GLU A 95 -0.37 9.04 -3.56
CA GLU A 95 0.02 10.44 -3.72
C GLU A 95 1.55 10.57 -3.90
N HIS A 96 1.98 10.98 -5.09
CA HIS A 96 3.40 11.02 -5.47
C HIS A 96 4.21 11.99 -4.61
N SER A 97 3.63 13.15 -4.27
CA SER A 97 4.36 14.18 -3.53
C SER A 97 4.71 13.76 -2.10
N LEU A 98 4.09 12.69 -1.59
CA LEU A 98 4.33 12.14 -0.25
C LEU A 98 5.25 10.92 -0.25
N ILE A 99 5.75 10.51 -1.43
CA ILE A 99 6.66 9.38 -1.55
C ILE A 99 8.09 9.92 -1.62
N ASP A 100 8.84 9.74 -0.54
CA ASP A 100 10.30 9.86 -0.61
C ASP A 100 10.87 8.63 -1.31
N ALA A 101 11.10 8.76 -2.62
CA ALA A 101 11.63 7.69 -3.44
C ALA A 101 12.96 7.14 -2.90
N SER A 102 13.78 7.94 -2.20
CA SER A 102 15.09 7.53 -1.67
C SER A 102 15.00 6.42 -0.61
N LEU A 103 13.85 6.28 0.05
CA LEU A 103 13.57 5.24 1.04
C LEU A 103 13.08 3.93 0.43
N LEU A 104 12.78 3.92 -0.87
CA LEU A 104 12.27 2.74 -1.57
C LEU A 104 13.40 1.83 -2.03
N THR A 105 13.22 0.53 -1.84
CA THR A 105 13.97 -0.46 -2.62
C THR A 105 13.53 -0.44 -4.08
N ILE A 106 14.36 -0.96 -4.98
CA ILE A 106 14.02 -1.12 -6.40
C ILE A 106 12.72 -1.91 -6.57
N ALA A 107 12.53 -2.96 -5.76
CA ALA A 107 11.33 -3.79 -5.81
C ALA A 107 10.08 -2.98 -5.45
N GLN A 108 10.12 -2.15 -4.39
CA GLN A 108 9.01 -1.29 -3.99
C GLN A 108 8.73 -0.20 -5.03
N TYR A 109 9.77 0.45 -5.57
CA TYR A 109 9.63 1.43 -6.65
C TYR A 109 8.94 0.81 -7.88
N ASN A 110 9.36 -0.38 -8.29
CA ASN A 110 8.76 -1.09 -9.42
C ASN A 110 7.31 -1.51 -9.11
N ALA A 111 7.03 -1.98 -7.89
CA ALA A 111 5.69 -2.36 -7.47
C ALA A 111 4.71 -1.18 -7.50
N ILE A 112 5.11 0.00 -7.01
CA ILE A 112 4.27 1.21 -7.07
C ILE A 112 3.97 1.60 -8.52
N ASN A 113 4.99 1.68 -9.37
CA ASN A 113 4.79 2.03 -10.77
C ASN A 113 3.96 0.98 -11.54
N GLN A 114 4.10 -0.31 -11.19
CA GLN A 114 3.27 -1.37 -11.76
C GLN A 114 1.81 -1.23 -11.32
N TYR A 115 1.58 -0.92 -10.04
CA TYR A 115 0.25 -0.65 -9.52
C TYR A 115 -0.39 0.56 -10.20
N HIS A 116 0.31 1.69 -10.33
CA HIS A 116 -0.18 2.87 -11.04
C HIS A 116 -0.53 2.59 -12.50
N ARG A 117 0.27 1.77 -13.22
CA ARG A 117 -0.07 1.30 -14.57
C ARG A 117 -1.35 0.46 -14.59
N LYS A 118 -1.53 -0.45 -13.63
CA LYS A 118 -2.77 -1.24 -13.49
C LYS A 118 -3.97 -0.33 -13.28
N VAL A 119 -3.86 0.66 -12.40
CA VAL A 119 -4.93 1.62 -12.11
C VAL A 119 -5.30 2.41 -13.37
N ALA A 120 -4.33 3.00 -14.07
CA ALA A 120 -4.58 3.73 -15.31
C ALA A 120 -5.26 2.85 -16.38
N ALA A 121 -4.71 1.65 -16.62
CA ALA A 121 -5.24 0.75 -17.64
C ALA A 121 -6.71 0.35 -17.40
N ILE A 122 -7.14 0.24 -16.14
CA ILE A 122 -8.51 -0.10 -15.78
C ILE A 122 -9.43 1.13 -15.81
N LEU A 123 -8.98 2.26 -15.26
CA LEU A 123 -9.83 3.44 -15.08
C LEU A 123 -9.92 4.35 -16.30
N GLU A 124 -8.88 4.47 -17.12
CA GLU A 124 -8.91 5.37 -18.29
C GLU A 124 -10.09 5.09 -19.25
N PRO A 125 -10.40 3.83 -19.64
CA PRO A 125 -11.54 3.55 -20.51
C PRO A 125 -12.90 3.93 -19.88
N LEU A 126 -13.00 3.86 -18.55
CA LEU A 126 -14.22 4.17 -17.80
C LEU A 126 -14.42 5.68 -17.64
N LEU A 127 -13.34 6.46 -17.71
CA LEU A 127 -13.33 7.92 -17.55
C LEU A 127 -13.23 8.65 -18.90
N LYS A 128 -13.36 7.94 -20.04
CA LYS A 128 -13.16 8.49 -21.39
C LYS A 128 -13.95 9.77 -21.71
N ASP A 129 -15.10 9.95 -21.05
CA ASP A 129 -16.01 11.09 -21.26
C ASP A 129 -15.81 12.20 -20.21
N ASP A 130 -14.84 12.06 -19.29
CA ASP A 130 -14.46 13.04 -18.27
C ASP A 130 -12.97 13.41 -18.40
N GLU A 131 -12.71 14.45 -19.21
CA GLU A 131 -11.36 14.94 -19.49
C GLU A 131 -10.62 15.42 -18.22
N ALA A 132 -11.35 16.00 -17.25
CA ALA A 132 -10.75 16.48 -16.01
C ALA A 132 -10.29 15.31 -15.13
N ALA A 133 -11.12 14.26 -15.00
CA ALA A 133 -10.75 13.05 -14.30
C ALA A 133 -9.60 12.31 -14.99
N LEU A 134 -9.60 12.21 -16.32
CA LEU A 134 -8.50 11.62 -17.08
C LEU A 134 -7.17 12.35 -16.86
N LYS A 135 -7.18 13.68 -16.93
CA LYS A 135 -5.99 14.50 -16.66
C LYS A 135 -5.48 14.26 -15.24
N ALA A 136 -6.38 14.22 -14.26
CA ALA A 136 -6.06 13.98 -12.86
C ALA A 136 -5.49 12.57 -12.62
N LEU A 137 -6.08 11.55 -13.25
CA LEU A 137 -5.63 10.16 -13.20
C LEU A 137 -4.23 10.03 -13.78
N ARG A 138 -4.01 10.51 -15.02
CA ARG A 138 -2.72 10.42 -15.72
C ARG A 138 -1.60 11.09 -14.96
N ALA A 139 -1.87 12.25 -14.36
CA ALA A 139 -0.89 12.94 -13.52
C ALA A 139 -0.49 12.09 -12.31
N ARG A 140 -1.46 11.46 -11.62
CA ARG A 140 -1.23 10.63 -10.44
C ARG A 140 -0.75 9.20 -10.73
N THR A 141 -0.83 8.74 -11.97
CA THR A 141 -0.29 7.45 -12.41
C THR A 141 0.97 7.57 -13.25
N ALA A 142 1.53 8.78 -13.36
CA ALA A 142 2.82 9.01 -14.00
C ALA A 142 3.91 8.18 -13.30
N LYS A 143 5.01 7.92 -14.00
CA LYS A 143 6.13 7.19 -13.41
C LYS A 143 6.77 8.03 -12.31
N LEU A 144 7.00 7.45 -11.14
CA LEU A 144 7.73 8.11 -10.05
C LEU A 144 9.12 8.53 -10.52
N GLU A 145 9.47 9.80 -10.29
CA GLU A 145 10.80 10.32 -10.56
C GLU A 145 11.81 9.77 -9.55
N LEU A 146 12.97 9.33 -10.05
CA LEU A 146 14.08 8.92 -9.19
C LEU A 146 14.84 10.16 -8.74
N GLN A 147 15.05 10.29 -7.43
CA GLN A 147 15.94 11.34 -6.91
C GLN A 147 17.39 11.08 -7.39
N PRO A 148 18.20 12.12 -7.66
CA PRO A 148 19.54 11.99 -8.26
C PRO A 148 20.52 11.07 -7.49
N THR A 149 20.29 10.83 -6.20
CA THR A 149 21.06 9.89 -5.36
C THR A 149 20.86 8.42 -5.74
N MET A 150 19.83 8.11 -6.54
CA MET A 150 19.55 6.81 -7.14
C MET A 150 20.10 6.70 -8.57
N THR A 151 21.38 6.98 -8.78
CA THR A 151 22.04 6.50 -10.01
C THR A 151 22.36 5.01 -9.87
N SER A 152 22.46 4.29 -11.00
CA SER A 152 22.61 2.82 -11.05
C SER A 152 23.73 2.22 -10.18
N LYS A 153 24.67 3.03 -9.68
CA LYS A 153 25.74 2.65 -8.76
C LYS A 153 25.34 2.58 -7.27
N SER A 154 24.32 3.31 -6.80
CA SER A 154 23.90 3.27 -5.38
C SER A 154 22.99 2.08 -5.04
N LEU A 155 22.45 1.42 -6.08
CA LEU A 155 21.55 0.27 -5.99
C LEU A 155 22.13 -0.95 -5.26
N ASN A 156 23.46 -1.05 -5.13
CA ASN A 156 24.15 -2.17 -4.47
C ASN A 156 24.61 -1.86 -3.03
N LYS A 157 24.32 -0.68 -2.47
CA LYS A 157 25.00 -0.21 -1.24
C LYS A 157 24.09 0.26 -0.10
N ALA A 158 22.79 0.03 -0.16
CA ALA A 158 21.87 0.42 0.92
C ALA A 158 21.90 -0.58 2.11
N SER A 159 23.06 -0.71 2.73
CA SER A 159 23.23 -1.20 4.10
C SER A 159 24.28 -0.35 4.80
N ASN A 160 24.01 0.96 5.00
CA ASN A 160 24.48 1.69 6.18
C ASN A 160 24.02 3.15 6.25
N THR A 161 23.46 3.47 7.42
CA THR A 161 23.53 4.73 8.21
C THR A 161 22.77 6.02 7.83
N ASN A 162 21.89 6.37 8.79
CA ASN A 162 21.74 7.62 9.57
C ASN A 162 21.08 8.89 9.01
N ASN A 163 19.93 9.20 9.64
CA ASN A 163 19.34 10.49 10.05
C ASN A 163 19.43 11.70 9.13
N SER A 164 18.27 12.16 8.68
CA SER A 164 17.95 13.59 8.50
C SER A 164 16.43 13.78 8.56
N PHE A 165 15.96 14.58 9.52
CA PHE A 165 14.57 15.04 9.61
C PHE A 165 14.24 15.89 8.38
N LEU A 166 13.09 15.63 7.74
CA LEU A 166 12.49 16.55 6.79
C LEU A 166 11.00 16.74 7.15
N ILE A 167 10.72 17.93 7.69
CA ILE A 167 9.37 18.46 7.91
C ILE A 167 8.89 19.05 6.59
N ILE A 168 7.76 18.57 6.04
CA ILE A 168 7.04 19.29 4.99
C ILE A 168 5.53 19.17 5.25
N PHE A 169 4.91 20.33 5.49
CA PHE A 169 3.46 20.55 5.50
C PHE A 169 2.87 20.23 4.13
N ILE A 170 1.86 19.36 4.05
CA ILE A 170 0.96 19.32 2.88
C ILE A 170 -0.49 19.11 3.33
N VAL A 171 -1.33 19.99 2.78
CA VAL A 171 -2.76 20.14 2.92
C VAL A 171 -3.50 18.81 2.74
N SER A 172 -4.24 18.44 3.77
CA SER A 172 -5.16 17.32 3.83
C SER A 172 -6.30 17.45 2.82
N TYR A 173 -6.30 16.62 1.78
CA TYR A 173 -7.54 15.91 1.42
C TYR A 173 -7.53 14.61 2.22
N ILE A 174 -7.93 14.72 3.48
CA ILE A 174 -8.31 13.56 4.28
C ILE A 174 -9.69 13.16 3.76
N ILE A 175 -9.78 12.00 3.11
CA ILE A 175 -11.04 11.25 3.11
C ILE A 175 -11.14 10.70 4.53
N LEU A 176 -11.90 11.41 5.37
CA LEU A 176 -12.31 10.92 6.68
C LEU A 176 -13.35 9.82 6.42
N PHE A 177 -13.07 8.62 6.90
CA PHE A 177 -14.10 7.78 7.50
C PHE A 177 -13.94 7.91 9.02
#